data_AF-A0A7S1B0R9-F1
#
_entry.id   AF-A0A7S1B0R9-F1
#
_cell.length_a   1.000
_cell.length_b   1.000
_cell.length_c   1.000
_cell.angle_alpha   90.00
_cell.angle_beta   90.00
_cell.angle_gamma   90.00
#
_symmetry.space_group_name_H-M   'P 1'
#
loop_
_entity.id
_entity.type
_entity.pdbx_description
1 polymer ?
#
loop_
_entity_poly.entity_id
_entity_poly.type
_entity_poly.pdbx_seq_one_letter_code
_entity_poly.pdbx_strand_id
1 'polypeptide(L)'
;MAEPAAKRQKPGSYAERFAEARDTVLKDLTREKMLDDLFETWDRDGSGGIDFEEILPHYIKSDSHRDETEADVRQGYEAFCKANDCDTSKGLSKELFRSWLKPMTDVGVASRYVTAVLGMTKEPYHMNVNFAVVKEYESKTLQELCEAPPHAIQGISELSDEVMSVLGLKTVRDMGTWRFYRHSRAIVALAEKEEAHAGNGKMNIRNGLDREHETKSLKDIQNLHVSALAGFPAKCDDLLAKLRINTIQQLGKRKVFAWAAAIVDLAELQQAVS
;
A
#
# COMPACT_ATOMS: atom_id res chain seq x y z
N MET A 1 12.22 25.64 44.03
CA MET A 1 11.88 24.23 44.32
C MET A 1 11.31 23.66 43.05
N ALA A 2 12.05 22.79 42.36
CA ALA A 2 11.58 22.16 41.13
C ALA A 2 10.75 20.92 41.50
N GLU A 3 9.54 20.82 40.96
CA GLU A 3 8.68 19.64 41.10
C GLU A 3 9.42 18.40 40.54
N PRO A 4 9.32 17.24 41.23
CA PRO A 4 9.94 16.03 40.73
C PRO A 4 9.16 15.53 39.51
N ALA A 5 9.88 15.34 38.40
CA ALA A 5 9.36 14.75 37.18
C ALA A 5 8.65 13.42 37.48
N ALA A 6 7.35 13.35 37.17
CA ALA A 6 6.55 12.15 37.28
C ALA A 6 7.25 11.01 36.51
N LYS A 7 7.63 9.95 37.23
CA LYS A 7 8.16 8.72 36.62
C LYS A 7 7.12 8.19 35.65
N ARG A 8 7.39 8.28 34.34
CA ARG A 8 6.60 7.58 33.31
C ARG A 8 6.52 6.11 33.69
N GLN A 9 5.33 5.61 33.99
CA GLN A 9 5.08 4.18 34.17
C GLN A 9 5.52 3.45 32.89
N LYS A 10 6.24 2.34 33.04
CA LYS A 10 6.55 1.47 31.90
C LYS A 10 5.21 0.93 31.37
N PRO A 11 4.99 0.94 30.04
CA PRO A 11 3.80 0.31 29.49
C PRO A 11 3.78 -1.17 29.89
N GLY A 12 2.62 -1.68 30.32
CA GLY A 12 2.43 -3.08 30.67
C GLY A 12 2.78 -4.02 29.52
N SER A 13 2.95 -5.30 29.83
CA SER A 13 3.14 -6.36 28.84
C SER A 13 2.02 -6.33 27.79
N TYR A 14 2.26 -6.90 26.60
CA TYR A 14 1.23 -6.97 25.56
C TYR A 14 -0.07 -7.61 26.08
N ALA A 15 0.05 -8.69 26.84
CA ALA A 15 -1.11 -9.39 27.40
C ALA A 15 -1.95 -8.48 28.32
N GLU A 16 -1.30 -7.66 29.14
CA GLU A 16 -1.98 -6.71 30.03
C GLU A 16 -2.67 -5.60 29.24
N ARG A 17 -1.96 -4.97 28.28
CA ARG A 17 -2.55 -3.93 27.42
C ARG A 17 -3.69 -4.45 26.56
N PHE A 18 -3.56 -5.66 26.04
CA PHE A 18 -4.60 -6.32 25.25
C PHE A 18 -5.84 -6.63 26.09
N ALA A 19 -5.65 -7.16 27.31
CA ALA A 19 -6.76 -7.41 28.23
C ALA A 19 -7.46 -6.10 28.62
N GLU A 20 -6.71 -5.05 28.93
CA GLU A 20 -7.25 -3.72 29.25
C GLU A 20 -8.06 -3.13 28.09
N ALA A 21 -7.53 -3.17 26.86
CA ALA A 21 -8.24 -2.71 25.68
C ALA A 21 -9.52 -3.52 25.41
N ARG A 22 -9.46 -4.84 25.54
CA ARG A 22 -10.62 -5.73 25.38
C ARG A 22 -11.68 -5.45 26.43
N ASP A 23 -11.29 -5.29 27.68
CA ASP A 23 -12.21 -5.04 28.79
C ASP A 23 -12.84 -3.64 28.68
N THR A 24 -12.09 -2.66 28.17
CA THR A 24 -12.61 -1.33 27.80
C THR A 24 -13.65 -1.42 26.69
N VAL A 25 -13.34 -2.14 25.61
CA VAL A 25 -14.27 -2.38 24.49
C VAL A 25 -15.55 -3.08 24.96
N LEU A 26 -15.44 -4.10 25.83
CA LEU A 26 -16.60 -4.81 26.40
C LEU A 26 -17.48 -3.91 27.26
N LYS A 27 -16.89 -2.90 27.91
CA LYS A 27 -17.61 -1.95 28.75
C LYS A 27 -18.30 -0.87 27.93
N ASP A 28 -17.64 -0.38 26.90
CA ASP A 28 -18.04 0.84 26.21
C ASP A 28 -18.85 0.56 24.92
N LEU A 29 -18.73 -0.63 24.32
CA LEU A 29 -19.39 -0.99 23.07
C LEU A 29 -20.38 -2.14 23.23
N THR A 30 -21.48 -2.07 22.48
CA THR A 30 -22.41 -3.20 22.35
C THR A 30 -21.84 -4.25 21.40
N ARG A 31 -22.30 -5.49 21.54
CA ARG A 31 -21.95 -6.58 20.62
C ARG A 31 -22.27 -6.21 19.17
N GLU A 32 -23.42 -5.60 18.91
CA GLU A 32 -23.82 -5.19 17.56
C GLU A 32 -22.87 -4.16 16.98
N LYS A 33 -22.48 -3.14 17.76
CA LYS A 33 -21.51 -2.14 17.30
C LYS A 33 -20.15 -2.76 16.99
N MET A 34 -19.67 -3.68 17.83
CA MET A 34 -18.42 -4.39 17.56
C MET A 34 -18.49 -5.21 16.27
N LEU A 35 -19.61 -5.90 16.01
CA LEU A 35 -19.80 -6.69 14.79
C LEU A 35 -19.90 -5.81 13.54
N ASP A 36 -20.51 -4.63 13.65
CA ASP A 36 -20.61 -3.69 12.53
C ASP A 36 -19.26 -3.09 12.15
N ASP A 37 -18.47 -2.68 13.14
CA ASP A 37 -17.12 -2.15 12.89
C ASP A 37 -16.19 -3.23 12.35
N LEU A 38 -16.33 -4.47 12.85
CA LEU A 38 -15.63 -5.63 12.31
C LEU A 38 -16.02 -5.87 10.86
N PHE A 39 -17.31 -5.78 10.54
CA PHE A 39 -17.78 -5.93 9.16
C PHE A 39 -17.14 -4.88 8.25
N GLU A 40 -17.21 -3.61 8.64
CA GLU A 40 -16.67 -2.49 7.87
C GLU A 40 -15.15 -2.54 7.71
N THR A 41 -14.45 -3.15 8.67
CA THR A 41 -13.00 -3.35 8.61
C THR A 41 -12.61 -4.54 7.73
N TRP A 42 -13.48 -5.56 7.64
CA TRP A 42 -13.22 -6.79 6.88
C TRP A 42 -13.65 -6.66 5.42
N ASP A 43 -14.67 -5.86 5.12
CA ASP A 43 -15.09 -5.42 3.78
C ASP A 43 -14.09 -4.37 3.25
N ARG A 44 -13.01 -4.84 2.64
CA ARG A 44 -11.89 -4.01 2.19
C ARG A 44 -12.19 -3.30 0.89
N ASP A 45 -13.01 -3.91 0.03
CA ASP A 45 -13.39 -3.32 -1.25
C ASP A 45 -14.63 -2.40 -1.14
N GLY A 46 -15.31 -2.42 0.01
CA GLY A 46 -16.48 -1.60 0.30
C GLY A 46 -17.71 -2.02 -0.50
N SER A 47 -17.74 -3.27 -0.97
CA SER A 47 -18.84 -3.83 -1.77
C SER A 47 -20.13 -4.01 -0.97
N GLY A 48 -20.05 -3.96 0.36
CA GLY A 48 -21.15 -4.26 1.26
C GLY A 48 -21.35 -5.75 1.50
N GLY A 49 -20.39 -6.59 1.11
CA GLY A 49 -20.37 -8.02 1.40
C GLY A 49 -18.95 -8.55 1.55
N ILE A 50 -18.71 -9.40 2.54
CA ILE A 50 -17.36 -9.92 2.81
C ILE A 50 -17.14 -11.21 2.04
N ASP A 51 -16.21 -11.20 1.09
CA ASP A 51 -15.89 -12.38 0.30
C ASP A 51 -14.96 -13.37 1.03
N PHE A 52 -14.66 -14.49 0.37
CA PHE A 52 -13.78 -15.50 0.97
C PHE A 52 -12.34 -14.99 1.18
N GLU A 53 -11.80 -14.23 0.23
CA GLU A 53 -10.42 -13.74 0.27
C GLU A 53 -10.24 -12.68 1.37
N GLU A 54 -11.32 -11.98 1.72
CA GLU A 54 -11.39 -11.05 2.84
C GLU A 54 -11.48 -11.77 4.20
N ILE A 55 -12.24 -12.88 4.29
CA ILE A 55 -12.35 -13.69 5.51
C ILE A 55 -11.05 -14.45 5.81
N LEU A 56 -10.43 -15.00 4.77
CA LEU A 56 -9.35 -15.97 4.89
C LEU A 56 -8.19 -15.54 5.81
N PRO A 57 -7.65 -14.30 5.72
CA PRO A 57 -6.57 -13.84 6.59
C PRO A 57 -6.91 -13.88 8.08
N HIS A 58 -8.18 -13.77 8.46
CA HIS A 58 -8.63 -13.76 9.86
C HIS A 58 -8.73 -15.16 10.47
N TYR A 59 -8.76 -16.20 9.64
CA TYR A 59 -8.74 -17.59 10.09
C TYR A 59 -7.31 -18.12 10.10
N ILE A 60 -6.59 -18.06 8.96
CA ILE A 60 -5.23 -18.61 8.85
C ILE A 60 -4.22 -17.93 9.79
N LYS A 61 -4.34 -16.62 10.04
CA LYS A 61 -3.39 -15.90 10.92
C LYS A 61 -3.72 -15.98 12.40
N SER A 62 -4.84 -16.61 12.77
CA SER A 62 -5.23 -16.72 14.17
C SER A 62 -4.54 -17.90 14.85
N ASP A 63 -4.13 -17.72 16.11
CA ASP A 63 -3.51 -18.78 16.90
C ASP A 63 -4.44 -19.99 17.12
N SER A 64 -5.75 -19.82 16.92
CA SER A 64 -6.79 -20.84 17.12
C SER A 64 -7.01 -21.76 15.91
N HIS A 65 -6.49 -21.42 14.72
CA HIS A 65 -6.72 -22.16 13.47
C HIS A 65 -5.40 -22.52 12.77
N ARG A 66 -4.30 -22.70 13.52
CA ARG A 66 -2.97 -23.01 12.95
C ARG A 66 -2.92 -24.30 12.13
N ASP A 67 -3.86 -25.21 12.35
CA ASP A 67 -3.96 -26.50 11.68
C ASP A 67 -5.01 -26.51 10.55
N GLU A 68 -5.77 -25.43 10.37
CA GLU A 68 -6.75 -25.33 9.28
C GLU A 68 -6.06 -24.87 7.99
N THR A 69 -6.29 -25.63 6.92
CA THR A 69 -5.85 -25.23 5.59
C THR A 69 -6.83 -24.24 4.98
N GLU A 70 -6.40 -23.50 3.96
CA GLU A 70 -7.32 -22.68 3.16
C GLU A 70 -8.52 -23.50 2.66
N ALA A 71 -8.31 -24.77 2.29
CA ALA A 71 -9.37 -25.65 1.83
C ALA A 71 -10.44 -25.90 2.91
N ASP A 72 -10.03 -26.05 4.18
CA ASP A 72 -10.95 -26.25 5.30
C ASP A 72 -11.78 -24.99 5.55
N VAL A 73 -11.14 -23.81 5.52
CA VAL A 73 -11.83 -22.52 5.68
C VAL A 73 -12.80 -22.29 4.52
N ARG A 74 -12.39 -22.61 3.28
CA ARG A 74 -13.22 -22.49 2.07
C ARG A 74 -14.43 -23.40 2.14
N GLN A 75 -14.23 -24.65 2.55
CA GLN A 75 -15.32 -25.60 2.73
C GLN A 75 -16.32 -25.11 3.79
N GLY A 76 -15.84 -24.56 4.91
CA GLY A 76 -16.69 -23.94 5.92
C GLY A 76 -17.48 -22.75 5.39
N TYR A 77 -16.83 -21.87 4.63
CA TYR A 77 -17.45 -20.71 3.98
C TYR A 77 -18.57 -21.11 3.01
N GLU A 78 -18.28 -22.01 2.10
CA GLU A 78 -19.25 -22.50 1.12
C GLU A 78 -20.41 -23.23 1.79
N ALA A 79 -20.14 -24.05 2.81
CA ALA A 79 -21.17 -24.77 3.56
C ALA A 79 -22.12 -23.82 4.30
N PHE A 80 -21.59 -22.78 4.94
CA PHE A 80 -22.41 -21.76 5.59
C PHE A 80 -23.21 -20.95 4.56
N CYS A 81 -22.59 -20.56 3.45
CA CYS A 81 -23.26 -19.82 2.38
C CYS A 81 -24.44 -20.63 1.84
N LYS A 82 -24.24 -21.92 1.56
CA LYS A 82 -25.29 -22.84 1.13
C LYS A 82 -26.40 -22.99 2.16
N ALA A 83 -26.07 -23.01 3.45
CA ALA A 83 -27.05 -23.16 4.52
C ALA A 83 -27.90 -21.89 4.76
N ASN A 84 -27.42 -20.71 4.36
CA ASN A 84 -28.06 -19.42 4.62
C ASN A 84 -28.47 -18.68 3.33
N ASP A 85 -28.52 -19.38 2.19
CA ASP A 85 -28.88 -18.82 0.87
C ASP A 85 -28.02 -17.60 0.48
N CYS A 86 -26.72 -17.66 0.80
CA CYS A 86 -25.77 -16.62 0.47
C CYS A 86 -25.21 -16.81 -0.95
N ASP A 87 -25.22 -15.73 -1.72
CA ASP A 87 -24.55 -15.65 -3.01
C ASP A 87 -23.05 -15.42 -2.78
N THR A 88 -22.23 -16.45 -2.99
CA THR A 88 -20.78 -16.38 -2.76
C THR A 88 -20.09 -15.34 -3.65
N SER A 89 -20.71 -14.93 -4.77
CA SER A 89 -20.19 -13.87 -5.64
C SER A 89 -20.38 -12.46 -5.07
N LYS A 90 -21.27 -12.29 -4.08
CA LYS A 90 -21.55 -11.02 -3.42
C LYS A 90 -21.01 -10.94 -1.99
N GLY A 91 -20.38 -12.02 -1.50
CA GLY A 91 -19.90 -12.10 -0.13
C GLY A 91 -21.02 -12.21 0.91
N LEU A 92 -20.63 -12.33 2.18
CA LEU A 92 -21.54 -12.31 3.31
C LEU A 92 -22.07 -10.89 3.53
N SER A 93 -23.39 -10.70 3.51
CA SER A 93 -23.99 -9.44 3.96
C SER A 93 -23.69 -9.18 5.44
N LYS A 94 -23.91 -7.94 5.90
CA LYS A 94 -23.75 -7.56 7.32
C LYS A 94 -24.56 -8.47 8.27
N GLU A 95 -25.79 -8.83 7.89
CA GLU A 95 -26.65 -9.74 8.66
C GLU A 95 -26.10 -11.17 8.70
N LEU A 96 -25.63 -11.67 7.56
CA LEU A 96 -25.04 -13.00 7.45
C LEU A 96 -23.72 -13.08 8.21
N PHE A 97 -22.90 -12.03 8.17
CA PHE A 97 -21.67 -11.93 8.95
C PHE A 97 -21.94 -11.93 10.46
N ARG A 98 -22.96 -11.21 10.93
CA ARG A 98 -23.40 -11.28 12.33
C ARG A 98 -23.84 -12.69 12.72
N SER A 99 -24.54 -13.39 11.82
CA SER A 99 -24.94 -14.80 12.02
C SER A 99 -23.72 -15.73 12.06
N TRP A 100 -22.74 -15.50 11.17
CA TRP A 100 -21.49 -16.24 11.09
C TRP A 100 -20.69 -16.15 12.41
N LEU A 101 -20.60 -14.96 13.01
CA LEU A 101 -19.93 -14.75 14.29
C LEU A 101 -20.81 -15.01 15.52
N LYS A 102 -22.08 -15.40 15.34
CA LYS A 102 -23.01 -15.68 16.46
C LYS A 102 -22.48 -16.72 17.46
N PRO A 103 -21.79 -17.81 17.06
CA PRO A 103 -21.23 -18.77 18.01
C PRO A 103 -20.12 -18.20 18.90
N MET A 104 -19.53 -17.06 18.53
CA MET A 104 -18.44 -16.43 19.27
C MET A 104 -18.94 -15.73 20.53
N THR A 105 -18.24 -15.92 21.64
CA THR A 105 -18.54 -15.19 22.90
C THR A 105 -18.27 -13.69 22.74
N ASP A 106 -18.88 -12.86 23.59
CA ASP A 106 -18.62 -11.40 23.58
C ASP A 106 -17.14 -11.09 23.79
N VAL A 107 -16.48 -11.85 24.67
CA VAL A 107 -15.03 -11.76 24.89
C VAL A 107 -14.25 -12.09 23.61
N GLY A 108 -14.69 -13.09 22.85
CA GLY A 108 -14.10 -13.44 21.56
C GLY A 108 -14.30 -12.34 20.50
N VAL A 109 -15.50 -11.78 20.42
CA VAL A 109 -15.81 -10.66 19.52
C VAL A 109 -14.99 -9.43 19.88
N ALA A 110 -14.92 -9.06 21.16
CA ALA A 110 -14.09 -7.96 21.64
C ALA A 110 -12.60 -8.19 21.38
N SER A 111 -12.12 -9.44 21.51
CA SER A 111 -10.73 -9.76 21.19
C SER A 111 -10.45 -9.58 19.69
N ARG A 112 -11.38 -9.98 18.81
CA ARG A 112 -11.27 -9.73 17.36
C ARG A 112 -11.39 -8.24 17.04
N TYR A 113 -12.24 -7.50 17.74
CA TYR A 113 -12.38 -6.06 17.58
C TYR A 113 -11.05 -5.36 17.89
N VAL A 114 -10.44 -5.68 19.02
CA VAL A 114 -9.16 -5.09 19.44
C VAL A 114 -8.03 -5.38 18.44
N THR A 115 -7.96 -6.57 17.86
CA THR A 115 -6.93 -6.88 16.85
C THR A 115 -7.24 -6.29 15.47
N ALA A 116 -8.48 -6.43 14.99
CA ALA A 116 -8.83 -6.06 13.61
C ALA A 116 -9.15 -4.57 13.47
N VAL A 117 -9.94 -4.00 14.39
CA VAL A 117 -10.42 -2.61 14.31
C VAL A 117 -9.43 -1.65 14.96
N LEU A 118 -8.90 -2.00 16.14
CA LEU A 118 -7.90 -1.17 16.85
C LEU A 118 -6.45 -1.48 16.43
N GLY A 119 -6.24 -2.46 15.54
CA GLY A 119 -4.91 -2.79 15.01
C GLY A 119 -3.90 -3.29 16.06
N MET A 120 -4.35 -3.77 17.22
CA MET A 120 -3.42 -4.22 18.26
C MET A 120 -2.74 -5.53 17.89
N THR A 121 -1.41 -5.50 17.85
CA THR A 121 -0.56 -6.67 17.61
C THR A 121 0.41 -6.95 18.75
N LYS A 122 0.81 -8.22 18.86
CA LYS A 122 1.74 -8.69 19.89
C LYS A 122 3.09 -7.96 19.84
N GLU A 123 3.61 -7.80 18.63
CA GLU A 123 4.76 -6.95 18.33
C GLU A 123 4.26 -5.71 17.59
N PRO A 124 4.72 -4.50 17.91
CA PRO A 124 4.35 -3.30 17.17
C PRO A 124 4.66 -3.47 15.68
N TYR A 125 3.78 -3.00 14.80
CA TYR A 125 4.14 -2.87 13.40
C TYR A 125 5.34 -1.92 13.29
N HIS A 126 6.46 -2.44 12.81
CA HIS A 126 7.64 -1.63 12.54
C HIS A 126 7.68 -1.33 11.04
N MET A 127 7.60 -0.05 10.69
CA MET A 127 8.01 0.38 9.37
C MET A 127 9.52 0.23 9.25
N ASN A 128 10.00 -0.39 8.18
CA ASN A 128 11.42 -0.60 7.95
C ASN A 128 11.83 -0.14 6.54
N VAL A 129 11.39 1.07 6.15
CA VAL A 129 11.84 1.75 4.93
C VAL A 129 12.84 2.87 5.24
N ASN A 130 13.51 2.82 6.40
CA ASN A 130 14.36 3.90 6.90
C ASN A 130 15.51 4.29 5.96
N PHE A 131 15.98 3.36 5.12
CA PHE A 131 16.99 3.64 4.09
C PHE A 131 16.43 4.24 2.79
N ALA A 132 15.11 4.40 2.70
CA ALA A 132 14.43 5.05 1.58
C ALA A 132 13.96 6.47 1.95
N VAL A 133 13.87 6.81 3.23
CA VAL A 133 13.36 8.10 3.73
C VAL A 133 14.40 8.83 4.57
N VAL A 134 14.23 10.14 4.75
CA VAL A 134 15.07 10.90 5.69
C VAL A 134 14.62 10.67 7.13
N LYS A 135 15.51 10.93 8.09
CA LYS A 135 15.34 10.60 9.52
C LYS A 135 14.01 11.07 10.13
N GLU A 136 13.54 12.24 9.72
CA GLU A 136 12.27 12.82 10.18
C GLU A 136 11.05 11.97 9.82
N TYR A 137 11.12 11.21 8.74
CA TYR A 137 10.01 10.42 8.19
C TYR A 137 10.11 8.92 8.50
N GLU A 138 11.15 8.44 9.19
CA GLU A 138 11.35 7.01 9.52
C GLU A 138 10.24 6.39 10.38
N SER A 139 9.47 7.21 11.10
CA SER A 139 8.37 6.77 11.97
C SER A 139 6.98 6.89 11.35
N LYS A 140 6.89 7.43 10.13
CA LYS A 140 5.62 7.68 9.44
C LYS A 140 5.05 6.40 8.86
N THR A 141 3.73 6.35 8.72
CA THR A 141 3.06 5.27 7.97
C THR A 141 3.25 5.44 6.45
N LEU A 142 2.94 4.42 5.64
CA LEU A 142 3.15 4.50 4.19
C LEU A 142 2.18 5.52 3.59
N GLN A 143 0.96 5.61 4.14
CA GLN A 143 0.00 6.65 3.79
C GLN A 143 0.50 8.05 4.13
N GLU A 144 1.06 8.26 5.34
CA GLU A 144 1.69 9.55 5.67
C GLU A 144 2.89 9.85 4.77
N LEU A 145 3.68 8.84 4.40
CA LEU A 145 4.78 8.99 3.46
C LEU A 145 4.30 9.34 2.06
N CYS A 146 3.18 8.78 1.60
CA CYS A 146 2.59 9.13 0.30
C CYS A 146 2.25 10.62 0.21
N GLU A 147 1.75 11.22 1.29
CA GLU A 147 1.40 12.64 1.35
C GLU A 147 2.60 13.54 1.70
N ALA A 148 3.75 12.95 2.03
CA ALA A 148 4.97 13.70 2.33
C ALA A 148 5.56 14.37 1.07
N PRO A 149 6.33 15.46 1.22
CA PRO A 149 7.02 16.13 0.11
C PRO A 149 8.15 15.26 -0.49
N PRO A 150 8.64 15.57 -1.70
CA PRO A 150 9.68 14.77 -2.37
C PRO A 150 10.98 14.61 -1.57
N HIS A 151 11.41 15.66 -0.85
CA HIS A 151 12.60 15.59 0.01
C HIS A 151 12.47 14.63 1.20
N ALA A 152 11.27 14.11 1.50
CA ALA A 152 11.09 13.04 2.49
C ALA A 152 11.81 11.75 2.06
N ILE A 153 12.04 11.56 0.75
CA ILE A 153 12.80 10.44 0.19
C ILE A 153 14.30 10.73 0.27
N GLN A 154 15.05 9.77 0.80
CA GLN A 154 16.49 9.90 0.96
C GLN A 154 17.18 10.09 -0.40
N GLY A 155 18.02 11.14 -0.50
CA GLY A 155 18.75 11.48 -1.72
C GLY A 155 18.07 12.54 -2.59
N ILE A 156 16.96 13.11 -2.12
CA ILE A 156 16.36 14.35 -2.64
C ILE A 156 16.61 15.45 -1.62
N SER A 157 17.17 16.57 -2.06
CA SER A 157 17.30 17.79 -1.23
C SER A 157 16.03 18.63 -1.30
N GLU A 158 15.73 19.41 -0.26
CA GLU A 158 14.61 20.38 -0.24
C GLU A 158 14.63 21.34 -1.45
N LEU A 159 15.81 21.77 -1.90
CA LEU A 159 15.97 22.61 -3.09
C LEU A 159 15.42 21.97 -4.38
N SER A 160 15.32 20.64 -4.42
CA SER A 160 14.76 19.91 -5.56
C SER A 160 13.23 19.97 -5.59
N ASP A 161 12.57 20.29 -4.48
CA ASP A 161 11.11 20.34 -4.41
C ASP A 161 10.54 21.43 -5.32
N GLU A 162 11.19 22.59 -5.43
CA GLU A 162 10.75 23.65 -6.33
C GLU A 162 10.74 23.16 -7.78
N VAL A 163 11.81 22.46 -8.19
CA VAL A 163 11.94 21.89 -9.54
C VAL A 163 10.88 20.81 -9.76
N MET A 164 10.67 19.93 -8.79
CA MET A 164 9.69 18.85 -8.85
C MET A 164 8.25 19.38 -8.87
N SER A 165 7.94 20.42 -8.10
CA SER A 165 6.62 21.05 -8.10
C SER A 165 6.27 21.64 -9.46
N VAL A 166 7.24 22.20 -10.21
CA VAL A 166 7.00 22.68 -11.59
C VAL A 166 6.66 21.52 -12.54
N LEU A 167 7.19 20.32 -12.27
CA LEU A 167 6.84 19.09 -13.00
C LEU A 167 5.50 18.47 -12.54
N GLY A 168 4.83 19.09 -11.57
CA GLY A 168 3.59 18.59 -10.95
C GLY A 168 3.82 17.50 -9.90
N LEU A 169 5.04 17.39 -9.36
CA LEU A 169 5.43 16.39 -8.37
C LEU A 169 5.56 17.05 -6.99
N LYS A 170 4.46 17.12 -6.25
CA LYS A 170 4.40 17.79 -4.93
C LYS A 170 4.50 16.81 -3.77
N THR A 171 4.21 15.55 -4.01
CA THR A 171 4.24 14.50 -2.99
C THR A 171 5.01 13.26 -3.45
N VAL A 172 5.35 12.38 -2.50
CA VAL A 172 5.88 11.04 -2.81
C VAL A 172 4.86 10.26 -3.66
N ARG A 173 3.55 10.44 -3.42
CA ARG A 173 2.50 9.85 -4.25
C ARG A 173 2.59 10.30 -5.70
N ASP A 174 2.77 11.61 -5.93
CA ASP A 174 2.93 12.13 -7.29
C ASP A 174 4.15 11.52 -7.97
N MET A 175 5.28 11.41 -7.26
CA MET A 175 6.48 10.75 -7.79
C MET A 175 6.26 9.27 -8.13
N GLY A 176 5.62 8.51 -7.24
CA GLY A 176 5.37 7.08 -7.41
C GLY A 176 4.34 6.76 -8.50
N THR A 177 3.41 7.68 -8.73
CA THR A 177 2.36 7.57 -9.76
C THR A 177 2.71 8.26 -11.07
N TRP A 178 3.87 8.90 -11.16
CA TRP A 178 4.26 9.68 -12.33
C TRP A 178 4.42 8.82 -13.59
N ARG A 179 3.50 9.00 -14.55
CA ARG A 179 3.46 8.18 -15.77
C ARG A 179 4.77 8.16 -16.56
N PHE A 180 5.48 9.29 -16.63
CA PHE A 180 6.72 9.40 -17.41
C PHE A 180 7.86 8.60 -16.79
N TYR A 181 7.93 8.56 -15.44
CA TYR A 181 8.84 7.66 -14.75
C TYR A 181 8.45 6.19 -14.99
N ARG A 182 7.17 5.83 -14.85
CA ARG A 182 6.69 4.45 -15.08
C ARG A 182 7.00 3.96 -16.50
N HIS A 183 6.74 4.79 -17.52
CA HIS A 183 7.10 4.49 -18.91
C HIS A 183 8.61 4.35 -19.08
N SER A 184 9.40 5.28 -18.53
CA SER A 184 10.86 5.22 -18.60
C SER A 184 11.42 3.95 -17.96
N ARG A 185 10.90 3.56 -16.79
CA ARG A 185 11.27 2.33 -16.07
C ARG A 185 10.94 1.09 -16.92
N ALA A 186 9.76 1.04 -17.52
CA ALA A 186 9.35 -0.06 -18.39
C ALA A 186 10.22 -0.17 -19.64
N ILE A 187 10.50 0.96 -20.31
CA ILE A 187 11.39 1.02 -21.49
C ILE A 187 12.77 0.48 -21.14
N VAL A 188 13.37 0.94 -20.04
CA VAL A 188 14.70 0.49 -19.60
C VAL A 188 14.70 -1.00 -19.29
N ALA A 189 13.72 -1.49 -18.55
CA ALA A 189 13.63 -2.91 -18.18
C ALA A 189 13.48 -3.81 -19.41
N LEU A 190 12.68 -3.41 -20.41
CA LEU A 190 12.47 -4.19 -21.63
C LEU A 190 13.59 -4.02 -22.66
N ALA A 191 14.30 -2.89 -22.69
CA ALA A 191 15.47 -2.70 -23.54
C ALA A 191 16.59 -3.71 -23.24
N GLU A 192 16.70 -4.18 -21.99
CA GLU A 192 17.62 -5.25 -21.60
C GLU A 192 17.26 -6.61 -22.21
N LYS A 193 16.00 -6.80 -22.61
CA LYS A 193 15.49 -8.02 -23.23
C LYS A 193 15.38 -7.93 -24.75
N GLU A 194 15.75 -6.79 -25.32
CA GLU A 194 15.72 -6.59 -26.77
C GLU A 194 16.91 -7.32 -27.43
N GLU A 195 16.62 -8.23 -28.36
CA GLU A 195 17.63 -8.88 -29.19
C GLU A 195 18.13 -7.92 -30.28
N ALA A 196 19.39 -8.06 -30.70
CA ALA A 196 19.96 -7.20 -31.74
C ALA A 196 19.28 -7.35 -33.11
N HIS A 197 18.59 -8.48 -33.35
CA HIS A 197 18.01 -8.86 -34.64
C HIS A 197 16.56 -9.36 -34.50
N ALA A 198 15.69 -8.53 -33.93
CA ALA A 198 14.25 -8.79 -33.96
C ALA A 198 13.74 -8.65 -35.41
N GLY A 199 13.72 -9.75 -36.15
CA GLY A 199 13.16 -9.81 -37.51
C GLY A 199 11.72 -9.29 -37.54
N ASN A 200 11.38 -8.41 -38.48
CA ASN A 200 10.04 -7.86 -38.79
C ASN A 200 9.13 -7.43 -37.61
N GLY A 201 9.64 -7.39 -36.37
CA GLY A 201 8.89 -7.02 -35.18
C GLY A 201 8.54 -5.54 -35.24
N LYS A 202 7.25 -5.22 -35.30
CA LYS A 202 6.80 -3.82 -35.26
C LYS A 202 6.81 -3.34 -33.81
N MET A 203 7.49 -2.24 -33.54
CA MET A 203 7.43 -1.55 -32.23
C MET A 203 5.96 -1.19 -31.89
N ASN A 204 5.54 -1.50 -30.66
CA ASN A 204 4.13 -1.45 -30.25
C ASN A 204 3.80 -0.33 -29.24
N ILE A 205 4.76 0.50 -28.84
CA ILE A 205 4.56 1.63 -27.91
C ILE A 205 4.29 2.97 -28.61
N ARG A 206 3.58 2.94 -29.75
CA ARG A 206 3.34 4.12 -30.61
C ARG A 206 2.67 5.30 -29.90
N ASN A 207 1.78 5.02 -28.94
CA ASN A 207 1.11 6.07 -28.17
C ASN A 207 1.94 6.57 -26.96
N GLY A 208 3.10 5.97 -26.70
CA GLY A 208 3.98 6.33 -25.58
C GLY A 208 5.13 7.26 -25.96
N LEU A 209 5.33 7.53 -27.25
CA LEU A 209 6.44 8.31 -27.80
C LEU A 209 5.93 9.37 -28.77
N ASP A 210 6.71 10.43 -28.96
CA ASP A 210 6.47 11.35 -30.06
C ASP A 210 6.66 10.65 -31.41
N ARG A 211 5.93 11.13 -32.43
CA ARG A 211 5.79 10.48 -33.74
C ARG A 211 7.13 10.17 -34.43
N GLU A 212 8.14 11.00 -34.19
CA GLU A 212 9.49 10.85 -34.74
C GLU A 212 10.34 9.74 -34.08
N HIS A 213 9.85 9.14 -32.99
CA HIS A 213 10.56 8.13 -32.22
C HIS A 213 9.83 6.78 -32.16
N GLU A 214 8.58 6.70 -32.66
CA GLU A 214 7.74 5.49 -32.61
C GLU A 214 8.35 4.25 -33.28
N THR A 215 9.31 4.41 -34.19
CA THR A 215 9.95 3.31 -34.93
C THR A 215 11.34 2.94 -34.39
N LYS A 216 11.84 3.64 -33.37
CA LYS A 216 13.17 3.37 -32.79
C LYS A 216 13.12 2.12 -31.89
N SER A 217 14.26 1.45 -31.75
CA SER A 217 14.43 0.33 -30.81
C SER A 217 14.34 0.83 -29.36
N LEU A 218 13.98 -0.03 -28.39
CA LEU A 218 13.96 0.39 -26.97
C LEU A 218 15.37 0.77 -26.50
N LYS A 219 16.40 0.10 -27.03
CA LYS A 219 17.82 0.43 -26.83
C LYS A 219 18.21 1.81 -27.33
N ASP A 220 17.62 2.29 -28.42
CA ASP A 220 17.82 3.66 -28.91
C ASP A 220 16.99 4.66 -28.10
N ILE A 221 15.73 4.32 -27.80
CA ILE A 221 14.80 5.18 -27.07
C ILE A 221 15.33 5.54 -25.69
N GLN A 222 15.91 4.60 -24.94
CA GLN A 222 16.43 4.89 -23.60
C GLN A 222 17.52 6.00 -23.59
N ASN A 223 18.19 6.25 -24.71
CA ASN A 223 19.22 7.27 -24.83
C ASN A 223 18.67 8.66 -25.21
N LEU A 224 17.38 8.75 -25.55
CA LEU A 224 16.71 10.02 -25.87
C LEU A 224 16.39 10.82 -24.61
N HIS A 225 16.15 12.12 -24.81
CA HIS A 225 15.61 13.01 -23.80
C HIS A 225 14.22 12.56 -23.33
N VAL A 226 13.83 12.99 -22.13
CA VAL A 226 12.52 12.59 -21.56
C VAL A 226 11.36 13.19 -22.36
N SER A 227 11.58 14.33 -23.04
CA SER A 227 10.66 14.90 -24.03
C SER A 227 10.30 13.98 -25.19
N ALA A 228 11.08 12.92 -25.46
CA ALA A 228 10.71 11.93 -26.46
C ALA A 228 9.45 11.13 -26.08
N LEU A 229 9.04 11.15 -24.81
CA LEU A 229 7.80 10.54 -24.34
C LEU A 229 6.60 11.41 -24.70
N ALA A 230 5.58 10.78 -25.28
CA ALA A 230 4.37 11.48 -25.73
C ALA A 230 3.75 12.33 -24.62
N GLY A 231 3.62 13.63 -24.89
CA GLY A 231 3.00 14.60 -23.99
C GLY A 231 3.90 15.09 -22.84
N PHE A 232 5.20 14.79 -22.85
CA PHE A 232 6.15 15.46 -21.96
C PHE A 232 6.65 16.77 -22.60
N PRO A 233 6.50 17.94 -21.95
CA PRO A 233 6.92 19.20 -22.57
C PRO A 233 8.44 19.30 -22.70
N ALA A 234 8.97 19.60 -23.89
CA ALA A 234 10.42 19.76 -24.13
C ALA A 234 11.09 20.80 -23.20
N LYS A 235 10.38 21.88 -22.84
CA LYS A 235 10.87 22.88 -21.88
C LYS A 235 11.18 22.31 -20.48
N CYS A 236 10.66 21.13 -20.15
CA CYS A 236 10.89 20.48 -18.87
C CYS A 236 12.19 19.65 -18.85
N ASP A 237 12.86 19.44 -19.99
CA ASP A 237 14.17 18.77 -20.01
C ASP A 237 15.22 19.54 -19.22
N ASP A 238 15.24 20.89 -19.32
CA ASP A 238 16.15 21.74 -18.53
C ASP A 238 15.90 21.62 -17.02
N LEU A 239 14.65 21.40 -16.62
CA LEU A 239 14.30 21.16 -15.21
C LEU A 239 14.82 19.80 -14.75
N LEU A 240 14.65 18.76 -15.55
CA LEU A 240 15.18 17.43 -15.26
C LEU A 240 16.72 17.41 -15.27
N ALA A 241 17.36 18.19 -16.13
CA ALA A 241 18.81 18.33 -16.17
C ALA A 241 19.38 18.88 -14.85
N LYS A 242 18.66 19.79 -14.17
CA LYS A 242 19.02 20.26 -12.81
C LYS A 242 19.02 19.12 -11.78
N LEU A 243 18.17 18.12 -11.96
CA LEU A 243 18.14 16.88 -11.17
C LEU A 243 19.13 15.82 -11.68
N ARG A 244 19.99 16.18 -12.65
CA ARG A 244 20.93 15.28 -13.35
C ARG A 244 20.19 14.14 -14.06
N ILE A 245 19.06 14.44 -14.69
CA ILE A 245 18.26 13.52 -15.48
C ILE A 245 18.14 14.12 -16.89
N ASN A 246 18.86 13.55 -17.84
CA ASN A 246 18.90 14.00 -19.22
C ASN A 246 18.24 13.02 -20.16
N THR A 247 18.20 11.73 -19.81
CA THR A 247 17.69 10.67 -20.68
C THR A 247 16.60 9.85 -20.01
N ILE A 248 15.78 9.19 -20.85
CA ILE A 248 14.80 8.19 -20.42
C ILE A 248 15.48 7.11 -19.56
N GLN A 249 16.69 6.68 -19.93
CA GLN A 249 17.46 5.72 -19.14
C GLN A 249 17.78 6.24 -17.73
N GLN A 250 18.24 7.49 -17.63
CA GLN A 250 18.58 8.09 -16.35
C GLN A 250 17.35 8.20 -15.46
N LEU A 251 16.20 8.62 -16.01
CA LEU A 251 14.94 8.68 -15.27
C LEU A 251 14.48 7.28 -14.83
N GLY A 252 14.43 6.32 -15.76
CA GLY A 252 13.97 4.95 -15.49
C GLY A 252 14.80 4.21 -14.44
N LYS A 253 16.10 4.53 -14.30
CA LYS A 253 17.01 3.94 -13.31
C LYS A 253 17.07 4.71 -11.98
N ARG A 254 16.33 5.82 -11.80
CA ARG A 254 16.38 6.58 -10.54
C ARG A 254 15.74 5.80 -9.39
N LYS A 255 16.57 5.42 -8.42
CA LYS A 255 16.15 4.74 -7.19
C LYS A 255 15.09 5.51 -6.39
N VAL A 256 15.18 6.84 -6.33
CA VAL A 256 14.26 7.66 -5.53
C VAL A 256 12.81 7.57 -6.02
N PHE A 257 12.62 7.52 -7.35
CA PHE A 257 11.30 7.30 -7.93
C PHE A 257 10.85 5.84 -7.79
N ALA A 258 11.79 4.89 -7.81
CA ALA A 258 11.49 3.47 -7.58
C ALA A 258 10.99 3.23 -6.15
N TRP A 259 11.62 3.88 -5.17
CA TRP A 259 11.20 3.84 -3.77
C TRP A 259 9.85 4.52 -3.57
N ALA A 260 9.63 5.69 -4.16
CA ALA A 260 8.34 6.36 -4.13
C ALA A 260 7.22 5.48 -4.71
N ALA A 261 7.47 4.83 -5.86
CA ALA A 261 6.51 3.90 -6.45
C ALA A 261 6.22 2.71 -5.53
N ALA A 262 7.25 2.08 -4.96
CA ALA A 262 7.07 0.96 -4.03
C ALA A 262 6.32 1.37 -2.74
N ILE A 263 6.55 2.58 -2.22
CA ILE A 263 5.82 3.12 -1.08
C ILE A 263 4.34 3.26 -1.43
N VAL A 264 4.01 3.82 -2.60
CA VAL A 264 2.62 3.96 -3.07
C VAL A 264 1.96 2.60 -3.24
N ASP A 265 2.62 1.67 -3.94
CA ASP A 265 2.09 0.34 -4.21
C ASP A 265 1.80 -0.42 -2.89
N LEU A 266 2.66 -0.27 -1.87
CA LEU A 266 2.44 -0.89 -0.55
C LEU A 266 1.47 -0.11 0.34
N ALA A 267 1.33 1.21 0.16
CA ALA A 267 0.37 2.01 0.91
C ALA A 267 -1.08 1.57 0.64
N GLU A 268 -1.38 1.07 -0.57
CA GLU A 268 -2.68 0.49 -0.92
C GLU A 268 -3.02 -0.75 -0.07
N LEU A 269 -2.02 -1.45 0.45
CA LEU A 269 -2.21 -2.62 1.32
C LEU A 269 -2.24 -2.25 2.81
N GLN A 270 -1.97 -0.98 3.15
CA GLN A 270 -1.97 -0.52 4.53
C GLN A 270 -3.41 -0.41 5.04
N GLN A 271 -3.74 -1.18 6.08
CA GLN A 271 -5.00 -1.00 6.81
C GLN A 271 -5.02 0.38 7.48
N ALA A 272 -6.21 0.99 7.57
CA ALA A 272 -6.38 2.23 8.31
C ALA A 272 -5.91 2.01 9.75
N VAL A 273 -4.85 2.70 10.16
CA VAL A 273 -4.42 2.74 11.55
C VAL A 273 -5.31 3.79 12.21
N SER A 274 -6.26 3.34 13.04
CA SER A 274 -7.12 4.22 13.84
C SER A 274 -6.40 4.78 15.06
#